data_AF-A0A1Y5T2I8-F1
#
_entry.id   AF-A0A1Y5T2I8-F1
#
_cell.length_a   1.000
_cell.length_b   1.000
_cell.length_c   1.000
_cell.angle_alpha   90.00
_cell.angle_beta   90.00
_cell.angle_gamma   90.00
#
_symmetry.space_group_name_H-M   'P 1'
#
loop_
_entity.id
_entity.type
_entity.pdbx_description
1 polymer ?
#
loop_
_entity_poly.entity_id
_entity_poly.type
_entity_poly.pdbx_seq_one_letter_code
_entity_poly.pdbx_strand_id
1 'polypeptide(L)'
;MDCLHPFCPMGAGAGSWDEVAEIVVPPRAPRRALAVTGLANALKRDFSQPPAAGATRLPAPTTVKSHLETLLDLCPCLVNQMDAPVSAGAVVHLCELTLGARISSTNIGQAFAIQHPSGRTWRYPPFRVPKAGVGDISELLCSDLLTNEGVPRMGLKHDKWPDWQVPGHALMNKGALRDLRALGDILIPCAPTNLLISVKTESARERLLYSANSIEGIGFGFFNQADEFVTRRRIQLFKRMGFSAIYMPDDTLRQIEAELARRGEDIADVQNIYGTRLYRPHSVFTSDMRRVVGRSAFDL
;
A
#
# COMPACT_ATOMS: atom_id res chain seq x y z
N MET A 1 -1.92 -7.18 3.74
CA MET A 1 -0.78 -7.92 4.35
C MET A 1 -1.29 -8.91 5.38
N ASP A 2 -0.96 -10.21 5.33
CA ASP A 2 -1.45 -11.17 6.32
C ASP A 2 -0.60 -11.18 7.59
N CYS A 3 -1.14 -10.60 8.66
CA CYS A 3 -0.51 -10.62 9.97
C CYS A 3 -0.58 -12.04 10.56
N LEU A 4 0.56 -12.55 11.02
CA LEU A 4 0.69 -13.89 11.62
C LEU A 4 0.49 -13.91 13.14
N HIS A 5 0.26 -12.77 13.79
CA HIS A 5 -0.04 -12.71 15.22
C HIS A 5 -1.32 -13.50 15.52
N PRO A 6 -1.27 -14.59 16.32
CA PRO A 6 -2.41 -15.51 16.49
C PRO A 6 -3.68 -14.88 17.07
N PHE A 7 -3.55 -13.72 17.71
CA PHE A 7 -4.65 -13.02 18.35
C PHE A 7 -5.01 -11.73 17.62
N CYS A 8 -4.46 -11.48 16.42
CA CYS A 8 -4.74 -10.27 15.68
C CYS A 8 -6.12 -10.35 15.02
N PRO A 9 -7.04 -9.41 15.30
CA PRO A 9 -8.39 -9.41 14.72
C PRO A 9 -8.41 -9.33 13.18
N MET A 10 -7.34 -8.79 12.58
CA MET A 10 -7.18 -8.60 11.14
C MET A 10 -6.14 -9.54 10.52
N GLY A 11 -5.57 -10.46 11.29
CA GLY A 11 -4.60 -11.42 10.79
C GLY A 11 -5.26 -12.60 10.08
N ALA A 12 -4.49 -13.28 9.23
CA ALA A 12 -4.84 -14.63 8.79
C ALA A 12 -4.51 -15.66 9.89
N GLY A 13 -3.68 -15.25 10.86
CA GLY A 13 -3.34 -16.00 12.07
C GLY A 13 -2.47 -17.21 11.80
N ALA A 14 -1.24 -17.21 12.31
CA ALA A 14 -0.62 -18.49 12.61
C ALA A 14 -1.45 -19.20 13.71
N GLY A 15 -1.51 -20.52 13.69
CA GLY A 15 -2.27 -21.28 14.69
C GLY A 15 -1.68 -21.17 16.10
N SER A 16 -0.42 -20.77 16.22
CA SER A 16 0.26 -20.58 17.51
C SER A 16 1.50 -19.71 17.41
N TRP A 17 2.02 -19.28 18.56
CA TRP A 17 3.32 -18.62 18.64
C TRP A 17 4.50 -19.53 18.32
N ASP A 18 4.35 -20.86 18.44
CA ASP A 18 5.39 -21.82 18.05
C ASP A 18 5.60 -21.79 16.53
N GLU A 19 4.51 -21.76 15.76
CA GLU A 19 4.56 -21.65 14.30
C GLU A 19 5.26 -20.36 13.85
N VAL A 20 4.90 -19.21 14.45
CA VAL A 20 5.56 -17.95 14.13
C VAL A 20 7.06 -18.00 14.46
N ALA A 21 7.43 -18.57 15.61
CA ALA A 21 8.83 -18.68 16.00
C ALA A 21 9.64 -19.58 15.05
N GLU A 22 9.04 -20.67 14.55
CA GLU A 22 9.64 -21.54 13.53
C GLU A 22 9.92 -20.80 12.22
N ILE A 23 9.02 -19.91 11.79
CA ILE A 23 9.18 -19.08 10.58
C ILE A 23 10.25 -17.99 10.80
N VAL A 24 10.21 -17.32 11.95
CA VAL A 24 11.10 -16.19 12.27
C VAL A 24 12.56 -16.65 12.43
N VAL A 25 12.80 -17.81 13.03
CA VAL A 25 14.15 -18.32 13.26
C VAL A 25 14.62 -19.14 12.05
N PRO A 26 15.64 -18.68 11.31
CA PRO A 26 16.03 -19.30 10.06
C PRO A 26 16.53 -20.74 10.29
N PRO A 27 16.33 -21.67 9.33
CA PRO A 27 16.74 -23.07 9.45
C PRO A 27 18.22 -23.27 9.81
N ARG A 28 19.07 -22.33 9.41
CA ARG A 28 20.53 -22.37 9.63
C ARG A 28 20.99 -21.65 10.90
N ALA A 29 20.07 -21.19 11.77
CA ALA A 29 20.42 -20.49 12.99
C ALA A 29 21.23 -21.38 13.96
N PRO A 30 22.31 -20.87 14.58
CA PRO A 30 23.01 -21.59 15.64
C PRO A 30 22.06 -21.91 16.79
N ARG A 31 22.10 -23.17 17.29
CA ARG A 31 21.20 -23.66 18.36
C ARG A 31 19.73 -23.37 18.07
N ARG A 32 19.29 -23.51 16.81
CA ARG A 32 17.93 -23.17 16.34
C ARG A 32 16.83 -23.63 17.27
N ALA A 33 16.82 -24.89 17.71
CA ALA A 33 15.78 -25.42 18.59
C ALA A 33 15.62 -24.61 19.90
N LEU A 34 16.73 -24.19 20.50
CA LEU A 34 16.73 -23.33 21.69
C LEU A 34 16.23 -21.93 21.36
N ALA A 35 16.64 -21.37 20.22
CA ALA A 35 16.21 -20.04 19.78
C ALA A 35 14.70 -19.99 19.47
N VAL A 36 14.16 -21.00 18.78
CA VAL A 36 12.72 -21.14 18.52
C VAL A 36 11.96 -21.25 19.82
N THR A 37 12.36 -22.18 20.70
CA THR A 37 11.68 -22.39 22.00
C THR A 37 11.73 -21.14 22.86
N GLY A 38 12.87 -20.45 22.91
CA GLY A 38 13.03 -19.20 23.66
C GLY A 38 12.13 -18.08 23.14
N LEU A 39 12.09 -17.89 21.81
CA LEU A 39 11.23 -16.89 21.17
C LEU A 39 9.75 -17.22 21.38
N ALA A 40 9.33 -18.46 21.14
CA ALA A 40 7.95 -18.90 21.34
C ALA A 40 7.49 -18.68 22.79
N ASN A 41 8.31 -19.02 23.78
CA ASN A 41 8.00 -18.79 25.19
C ASN A 41 7.87 -17.31 25.54
N ALA A 42 8.75 -16.45 25.00
CA ALA A 42 8.65 -15.01 25.20
C ALA A 42 7.35 -14.45 24.58
N LEU A 43 7.02 -14.88 23.35
CA LEU A 43 5.79 -14.49 22.66
C LEU A 43 4.53 -14.94 23.41
N LYS A 44 4.49 -16.18 23.90
CA LYS A 44 3.38 -16.71 24.72
C LYS A 44 3.21 -15.96 26.04
N ARG A 45 4.31 -15.58 26.69
CA ARG A 45 4.25 -14.87 27.98
C ARG A 45 3.70 -13.46 27.81
N ASP A 46 4.21 -12.72 26.81
CA ASP A 46 3.98 -11.28 26.75
C ASP A 46 2.90 -10.89 25.71
N PHE A 47 2.73 -11.67 24.63
CA PHE A 47 1.91 -11.30 23.46
C PHE A 47 0.73 -12.24 23.21
N SER A 48 0.16 -12.87 24.24
CA SER A 48 -1.00 -13.78 24.14
C SER A 48 -2.37 -13.08 24.12
N GLN A 49 -2.41 -11.81 23.70
CA GLN A 49 -3.62 -11.00 23.65
C GLN A 49 -3.62 -10.15 22.38
N PRO A 50 -4.82 -9.80 21.85
CA PRO A 50 -4.95 -8.88 20.71
C PRO A 50 -4.32 -7.50 21.00
N PRO A 51 -4.06 -6.69 19.96
CA PRO A 51 -3.76 -5.28 20.13
C PRO A 51 -4.80 -4.59 21.03
N ALA A 52 -4.35 -3.66 21.86
CA ALA A 52 -5.18 -2.97 22.84
C ALA A 52 -5.31 -1.48 22.51
N ALA A 53 -6.46 -0.89 22.85
CA ALA A 53 -6.72 0.52 22.57
C ALA A 53 -5.73 1.46 23.29
N GLY A 54 -5.26 1.04 24.47
CA GLY A 54 -4.06 1.60 25.07
C GLY A 54 -2.84 0.80 24.62
N ALA A 55 -1.88 1.45 23.98
CA ALA A 55 -0.60 0.82 23.67
C ALA A 55 0.03 0.28 24.96
N THR A 56 0.56 -0.94 24.89
CA THR A 56 1.26 -1.57 26.01
C THR A 56 2.76 -1.54 25.75
N ARG A 57 3.56 -1.50 26.83
CA ARG A 57 5.02 -1.46 26.73
C ARG A 57 5.63 -2.77 27.21
N LEU A 58 5.51 -3.81 26.39
CA LEU A 58 6.10 -5.11 26.67
C LEU A 58 7.57 -5.16 26.22
N PRO A 59 8.40 -6.02 26.83
CA PRO A 59 9.78 -6.20 26.42
C PRO A 59 9.88 -6.82 25.02
N ALA A 60 11.03 -6.60 24.35
CA ALA A 60 11.31 -7.27 23.09
C ALA A 60 11.43 -8.79 23.31
N PRO A 61 10.77 -9.63 22.51
CA PRO A 61 10.73 -11.09 22.72
C PRO A 61 12.05 -11.78 22.34
N THR A 62 12.97 -11.06 21.71
CA THR A 62 14.29 -11.55 21.32
C THR A 62 15.29 -10.40 21.31
N THR A 63 16.55 -10.72 21.62
CA THR A 63 17.69 -9.80 21.50
C THR A 63 18.34 -9.86 20.11
N VAL A 64 17.99 -10.86 19.29
CA VAL A 64 18.50 -11.01 17.93
C VAL A 64 17.75 -10.07 17.00
N LYS A 65 18.43 -9.00 16.57
CA LYS A 65 17.85 -7.93 15.77
C LYS A 65 17.13 -8.42 14.50
N SER A 66 17.74 -9.33 13.74
CA SER A 66 17.14 -9.85 12.49
C SER A 66 15.87 -10.66 12.74
N HIS A 67 15.79 -11.38 13.86
CA HIS A 67 14.57 -12.09 14.25
C HIS A 67 13.47 -11.09 14.62
N LEU A 68 13.81 -10.01 15.32
CA LEU A 68 12.85 -8.96 15.65
C LEU A 68 12.34 -8.24 14.38
N GLU A 69 13.22 -7.92 13.44
CA GLU A 69 12.85 -7.32 12.15
C GLU A 69 11.89 -8.23 11.38
N THR A 70 12.23 -9.52 11.24
CA THR A 70 11.38 -10.52 10.59
C THR A 70 10.03 -10.66 11.29
N LEU A 71 10.02 -10.70 12.63
CA LEU A 71 8.81 -10.77 13.42
C LEU A 71 7.91 -9.55 13.21
N LEU A 72 8.46 -8.33 13.18
CA LEU A 72 7.68 -7.12 12.96
C LEU A 72 7.17 -6.99 11.51
N ASP A 73 7.86 -7.59 10.54
CA ASP A 73 7.38 -7.70 9.17
C ASP A 73 6.20 -8.69 9.04
N LEU A 74 6.24 -9.80 9.78
CA LEU A 74 5.17 -10.81 9.80
C LEU A 74 4.00 -10.45 10.73
N CYS A 75 4.28 -9.75 11.83
CA CYS A 75 3.34 -9.39 12.89
C CYS A 75 3.38 -7.87 13.15
N PRO A 76 3.02 -7.03 12.16
CA PRO A 76 3.08 -5.57 12.27
C PRO A 76 2.30 -4.99 13.44
N CYS A 77 1.24 -5.66 13.91
CA CYS A 77 0.42 -5.17 15.03
C CYS A 77 1.19 -5.11 16.37
N LEU A 78 2.31 -5.82 16.49
CA LEU A 78 3.12 -5.83 17.71
C LEU A 78 3.67 -4.45 18.08
N VAL A 79 3.78 -3.51 17.13
CA VAL A 79 4.23 -2.14 17.44
C VAL A 79 3.27 -1.35 18.35
N ASN A 80 2.03 -1.82 18.52
CA ASN A 80 1.09 -1.33 19.54
C ASN A 80 1.40 -1.90 20.94
N GLN A 81 2.14 -3.00 21.02
CA GLN A 81 2.37 -3.76 22.25
C GLN A 81 3.83 -3.69 22.75
N MET A 82 4.75 -3.09 21.98
CA MET A 82 6.14 -2.93 22.39
C MET A 82 6.77 -1.63 21.90
N ASP A 83 7.88 -1.25 22.53
CA ASP A 83 8.67 -0.06 22.22
C ASP A 83 9.56 -0.30 20.98
N ALA A 84 8.96 -0.42 19.80
CA ALA A 84 9.63 -0.75 18.54
C ALA A 84 9.48 0.35 17.46
N PRO A 85 10.39 0.41 16.47
CA PRO A 85 10.21 1.25 15.29
C PRO A 85 8.95 0.87 14.52
N VAL A 86 8.15 1.87 14.13
CA VAL A 86 6.91 1.67 13.38
C VAL A 86 7.19 1.85 11.89
N SER A 87 7.11 0.76 11.14
CA SER A 87 7.28 0.75 9.68
C SER A 87 6.01 1.24 8.97
N ALA A 88 6.12 1.60 7.69
CA ALA A 88 4.95 1.94 6.87
C ALA A 88 3.95 0.77 6.78
N GLY A 89 4.44 -0.48 6.71
CA GLY A 89 3.57 -1.66 6.72
C GLY A 89 2.80 -1.81 8.04
N ALA A 90 3.44 -1.48 9.16
CA ALA A 90 2.76 -1.46 10.45
C ALA A 90 1.68 -0.37 10.52
N VAL A 91 1.93 0.83 9.99
CA VAL A 91 0.93 1.89 9.87
C VAL A 91 -0.29 1.40 9.06
N VAL A 92 -0.07 0.81 7.88
CA VAL A 92 -1.16 0.27 7.03
C VAL A 92 -1.98 -0.79 7.77
N HIS A 93 -1.32 -1.73 8.46
CA HIS A 93 -2.04 -2.76 9.20
C HIS A 93 -2.82 -2.19 10.41
N LEU A 94 -2.27 -1.19 11.10
CA LEU A 94 -2.99 -0.48 12.15
C LEU A 94 -4.22 0.30 11.60
N CYS A 95 -4.20 0.72 10.32
CA CYS A 95 -5.36 1.30 9.66
C CYS A 95 -6.44 0.24 9.48
N GLU A 96 -6.09 -0.96 9.01
CA GLU A 96 -7.03 -2.09 8.91
C GLU A 96 -7.64 -2.44 10.27
N LEU A 97 -6.82 -2.50 11.33
CA LEU A 97 -7.30 -2.73 12.70
C LEU A 97 -8.25 -1.63 13.19
N THR A 98 -7.97 -0.37 12.82
CA THR A 98 -8.81 0.77 13.18
C THR A 98 -10.14 0.74 12.43
N LEU A 99 -10.12 0.39 11.14
CA LEU A 99 -11.32 0.22 10.32
C LEU A 99 -12.13 -1.03 10.72
N GLY A 100 -11.48 -2.03 11.31
CA GLY A 100 -12.08 -3.35 11.56
C GLY A 100 -12.32 -4.16 10.28
N ALA A 101 -11.67 -3.78 9.18
CA ALA A 101 -11.82 -4.41 7.88
C ALA A 101 -10.52 -4.25 7.07
N ARG A 102 -10.32 -5.18 6.12
CA ARG A 102 -9.21 -5.08 5.17
C ARG A 102 -9.38 -3.84 4.31
N ILE A 103 -8.25 -3.24 3.92
CA ILE A 103 -8.29 -2.11 3.00
C ILE A 103 -8.87 -2.55 1.65
N SER A 104 -9.82 -1.79 1.15
CA SER A 104 -10.53 -2.00 -0.10
C SER A 104 -10.86 -0.65 -0.75
N SER A 105 -11.34 -0.70 -1.98
CA SER A 105 -11.76 0.43 -2.80
C SER A 105 -12.84 1.27 -2.10
N THR A 106 -13.62 0.67 -1.19
CA THR A 106 -14.69 1.37 -0.44
C THR A 106 -14.19 2.12 0.80
N ASN A 107 -13.03 1.75 1.37
CA ASN A 107 -12.54 2.31 2.63
C ASN A 107 -11.10 2.89 2.54
N ILE A 108 -10.45 2.84 1.38
CA ILE A 108 -9.08 3.35 1.18
C ILE A 108 -8.92 4.83 1.58
N GLY A 109 -9.94 5.66 1.32
CA GLY A 109 -9.95 7.07 1.73
C GLY A 109 -9.97 7.24 3.25
N GLN A 110 -10.71 6.38 3.96
CA GLN A 110 -10.75 6.36 5.42
C GLN A 110 -9.41 5.86 6.00
N ALA A 111 -8.80 4.85 5.38
CA ALA A 111 -7.47 4.38 5.75
C ALA A 111 -6.42 5.50 5.63
N PHE A 112 -6.47 6.28 4.55
CA PHE A 112 -5.59 7.43 4.37
C PHE A 112 -5.83 8.51 5.42
N ALA A 113 -7.08 8.79 5.78
CA ALA A 113 -7.42 9.75 6.84
C ALA A 113 -6.86 9.31 8.20
N ILE A 114 -6.95 8.03 8.56
CA ILE A 114 -6.45 7.48 9.83
C ILE A 114 -4.93 7.69 9.98
N GLN A 115 -4.14 7.46 8.92
CA GLN A 115 -2.69 7.64 9.00
C GLN A 115 -2.25 9.11 8.91
N HIS A 116 -3.11 9.97 8.37
CA HIS A 116 -2.78 11.35 8.02
C HIS A 116 -2.30 12.15 9.24
N PRO A 117 -1.16 12.86 9.18
CA PRO A 117 -0.58 13.53 10.34
C PRO A 117 -1.52 14.51 11.06
N SER A 118 -2.40 15.21 10.34
CA SER A 118 -3.35 16.18 10.92
C SER A 118 -4.60 15.58 11.54
N GLY A 119 -4.86 14.27 11.35
CA GLY A 119 -6.14 13.63 11.70
C GLY A 119 -6.01 12.23 12.30
N ARG A 120 -4.85 11.89 12.89
CA ARG A 120 -4.56 10.53 13.38
C ARG A 120 -5.54 10.06 14.47
N THR A 121 -6.47 9.18 14.09
CA THR A 121 -7.47 8.57 14.98
C THR A 121 -7.31 7.04 15.00
N TRP A 122 -6.21 6.58 15.57
CA TRP A 122 -5.95 5.14 15.71
C TRP A 122 -6.86 4.54 16.79
N ARG A 123 -7.56 3.45 16.47
CA ARG A 123 -8.19 2.62 17.51
C ARG A 123 -7.13 1.91 18.36
N TYR A 124 -6.00 1.56 17.73
CA TYR A 124 -4.87 0.86 18.33
C TYR A 124 -3.58 1.66 18.04
N PRO A 125 -3.30 2.76 18.77
CA PRO A 125 -2.15 3.60 18.49
C PRO A 125 -0.83 2.85 18.72
N PRO A 126 0.20 3.05 17.89
CA PRO A 126 1.52 2.49 18.17
C PRO A 126 2.16 3.18 19.38
N PHE A 127 3.11 2.53 20.04
CA PHE A 127 3.85 3.14 21.16
C PHE A 127 4.72 4.31 20.70
N ARG A 128 5.33 4.20 19.51
CA ARG A 128 6.12 5.26 18.90
C ARG A 128 5.37 5.94 17.78
N VAL A 129 5.64 7.22 17.57
CA VAL A 129 5.19 7.93 16.38
C VAL A 129 5.86 7.30 15.14
N PRO A 130 5.10 6.98 14.07
CA PRO A 130 5.66 6.50 12.82
C PRO A 130 6.71 7.45 12.26
N LYS A 131 7.87 6.89 11.86
CA LYS A 131 8.93 7.63 11.17
C LYS A 131 8.77 7.61 9.65
N ALA A 132 7.99 6.67 9.12
CA ALA A 132 7.76 6.55 7.68
C ALA A 132 7.07 7.80 7.13
N GLY A 133 7.47 8.23 5.93
CA GLY A 133 6.84 9.35 5.25
C GLY A 133 5.42 8.99 4.79
N VAL A 134 4.55 10.01 4.69
CA VAL A 134 3.17 9.83 4.19
C VAL A 134 3.17 9.22 2.78
N GLY A 135 4.18 9.53 1.96
CA GLY A 135 4.36 8.91 0.64
C GLY A 135 4.58 7.40 0.71
N ASP A 136 5.51 6.93 1.56
CA ASP A 136 5.80 5.50 1.72
C ASP A 136 4.59 4.73 2.26
N ILE A 137 3.84 5.36 3.16
CA ILE A 137 2.58 4.81 3.70
C ILE A 137 1.53 4.72 2.59
N SER A 138 1.39 5.76 1.76
CA SER A 138 0.40 5.80 0.68
C SER A 138 0.70 4.79 -0.42
N GLU A 139 1.98 4.57 -0.75
CA GLU A 139 2.41 3.51 -1.65
C GLU A 139 1.98 2.14 -1.13
N LEU A 140 2.17 1.87 0.17
CA LEU A 140 1.73 0.62 0.77
C LEU A 140 0.22 0.50 0.91
N LEU A 141 -0.50 1.60 1.16
CA LEU A 141 -1.98 1.61 1.11
C LEU A 141 -2.48 1.17 -0.27
N CYS A 142 -1.89 1.71 -1.34
CA CYS A 142 -2.23 1.33 -2.72
C CYS A 142 -1.87 -0.15 -3.01
N SER A 143 -0.69 -0.61 -2.57
CA SER A 143 -0.28 -2.01 -2.71
C SER A 143 -1.18 -2.99 -1.95
N ASP A 144 -1.60 -2.65 -0.74
CA ASP A 144 -2.49 -3.51 0.06
C ASP A 144 -3.92 -3.48 -0.50
N LEU A 145 -4.39 -2.35 -1.03
CA LEU A 145 -5.63 -2.29 -1.81
C LEU A 145 -5.60 -3.27 -2.99
N LEU A 146 -4.55 -3.24 -3.80
CA LEU A 146 -4.37 -4.17 -4.93
C LEU A 146 -4.38 -5.63 -4.46
N THR A 147 -3.60 -5.94 -3.42
CA THR A 147 -3.47 -7.31 -2.88
C THR A 147 -4.81 -7.83 -2.36
N ASN A 148 -5.47 -7.06 -1.49
CA ASN A 148 -6.74 -7.43 -0.88
C ASN A 148 -7.85 -7.57 -1.93
N GLU A 149 -7.72 -6.87 -3.05
CA GLU A 149 -8.59 -7.00 -4.20
C GLU A 149 -7.94 -7.77 -5.35
N GLY A 150 -7.23 -8.85 -5.06
CA GLY A 150 -6.95 -9.91 -6.04
C GLY A 150 -5.94 -9.57 -7.15
N VAL A 151 -5.17 -8.50 -7.00
CA VAL A 151 -3.93 -8.26 -7.75
C VAL A 151 -2.79 -8.50 -6.76
N PRO A 152 -2.24 -9.74 -6.69
CA PRO A 152 -1.33 -10.10 -5.63
C PRO A 152 0.00 -9.35 -5.77
N ARG A 153 0.63 -9.06 -4.64
CA ARG A 153 1.98 -8.52 -4.64
C ARG A 153 2.99 -9.57 -5.06
N MET A 154 3.86 -9.23 -5.99
CA MET A 154 4.95 -10.08 -6.44
C MET A 154 6.01 -10.22 -5.33
N GLY A 155 6.37 -11.47 -5.01
CA GLY A 155 7.48 -11.79 -4.12
C GLY A 155 8.82 -11.41 -4.74
N LEU A 156 9.88 -11.39 -3.92
CA LEU A 156 11.26 -11.21 -4.41
C LEU A 156 11.98 -12.55 -4.47
N LYS A 157 12.75 -12.75 -5.54
CA LYS A 157 13.69 -13.86 -5.69
C LYS A 157 14.97 -13.61 -4.88
N HIS A 158 15.86 -14.60 -4.87
CA HIS A 158 17.15 -14.54 -4.17
C HIS A 158 18.05 -13.39 -4.67
N ASP A 159 17.94 -13.03 -5.94
CA ASP A 159 18.63 -11.90 -6.59
C ASP A 159 17.94 -10.54 -6.33
N LYS A 160 16.89 -10.54 -5.51
CA LYS A 160 16.06 -9.37 -5.15
C LYS A 160 15.25 -8.79 -6.31
N TRP A 161 15.12 -9.47 -7.44
CA TRP A 161 14.16 -9.11 -8.48
C TRP A 161 12.77 -9.65 -8.15
N PRO A 162 11.68 -9.01 -8.65
CA PRO A 162 10.34 -9.58 -8.54
C PRO A 162 10.25 -10.95 -9.18
N ASP A 163 9.39 -11.81 -8.64
CA ASP A 163 9.07 -13.08 -9.27
C ASP A 163 8.06 -12.91 -10.40
N TRP A 164 8.59 -12.77 -11.62
CA TRP A 164 7.82 -12.58 -12.86
C TRP A 164 6.92 -13.75 -13.26
N GLN A 165 6.96 -14.89 -12.56
CA GLN A 165 6.07 -16.01 -12.86
C GLN A 165 4.63 -15.81 -12.35
N VAL A 166 4.43 -14.91 -11.38
CA VAL A 166 3.12 -14.65 -10.80
C VAL A 166 2.60 -13.30 -11.32
N PRO A 167 1.45 -13.26 -12.02
CA PRO A 167 0.84 -11.99 -12.41
C PRO A 167 0.41 -11.23 -11.15
N GLY A 168 0.81 -9.97 -11.04
CA GLY A 168 0.63 -9.19 -9.82
C GLY A 168 1.15 -7.77 -9.96
N HIS A 169 1.49 -7.14 -8.84
CA HIS A 169 2.19 -5.86 -8.82
C HIS A 169 3.49 -5.91 -8.03
N ALA A 170 4.47 -5.12 -8.45
CA ALA A 170 5.76 -4.98 -7.78
C ALA A 170 5.94 -3.57 -7.22
N LEU A 171 6.38 -3.48 -5.97
CA LEU A 171 6.79 -2.19 -5.38
C LEU A 171 8.14 -1.79 -5.94
N MET A 172 8.23 -0.59 -6.52
CA MET A 172 9.47 -0.10 -7.11
C MET A 172 10.46 0.40 -6.06
N ASN A 173 10.03 0.63 -4.82
CA ASN A 173 10.93 1.01 -3.72
C ASN A 173 11.64 -0.18 -3.06
N LYS A 174 11.38 -1.43 -3.50
CA LYS A 174 11.95 -2.66 -2.91
C LYS A 174 12.83 -3.44 -3.88
N GLY A 175 13.78 -4.17 -3.30
CA GLY A 175 14.65 -5.08 -4.06
C GLY A 175 15.50 -4.36 -5.11
N ALA A 176 15.74 -5.03 -6.24
CA ALA A 176 16.51 -4.51 -7.36
C ALA A 176 15.77 -3.41 -8.15
N LEU A 177 14.44 -3.27 -7.99
CA LEU A 177 13.68 -2.21 -8.65
C LEU A 177 13.92 -0.81 -8.07
N ARG A 178 14.59 -0.70 -6.92
CA ARG A 178 14.82 0.58 -6.22
C ARG A 178 15.53 1.61 -7.10
N ASP A 179 16.40 1.17 -8.00
CA ASP A 179 17.11 2.03 -8.94
C ASP A 179 16.19 2.60 -10.02
N LEU A 180 15.03 1.99 -10.24
CA LEU A 180 14.01 2.40 -11.20
C LEU A 180 12.90 3.26 -10.58
N ARG A 181 12.98 3.59 -9.29
CA ARG A 181 11.96 4.40 -8.57
C ARG A 181 11.68 5.75 -9.24
N ALA A 182 12.61 6.28 -10.03
CA ALA A 182 12.38 7.51 -10.78
C ALA A 182 11.23 7.39 -11.81
N LEU A 183 10.85 6.17 -12.21
CA LEU A 183 9.82 5.90 -13.20
C LEU A 183 8.42 5.77 -12.59
N GLY A 184 8.30 5.42 -11.30
CA GLY A 184 7.02 5.17 -10.65
C GLY A 184 7.18 4.55 -9.26
N ASP A 185 6.04 4.32 -8.60
CA ASP A 185 6.00 3.76 -7.25
C ASP A 185 5.63 2.27 -7.30
N ILE A 186 4.72 1.87 -8.19
CA ILE A 186 4.28 0.48 -8.37
C ILE A 186 4.29 0.12 -9.86
N LEU A 187 4.75 -1.10 -10.17
CA LEU A 187 4.75 -1.67 -11.51
C LEU A 187 3.68 -2.76 -11.61
N ILE A 188 2.87 -2.72 -12.66
CA ILE A 188 1.97 -3.81 -13.08
C ILE A 188 2.46 -4.36 -14.42
N PRO A 189 2.90 -5.62 -14.48
CA PRO A 189 3.31 -6.25 -15.73
C PRO A 189 2.11 -6.47 -16.65
N CYS A 190 2.21 -5.99 -17.89
CA CYS A 190 1.24 -6.21 -18.97
C CYS A 190 1.88 -5.86 -20.31
N ALA A 191 1.31 -6.34 -21.42
CA ALA A 191 1.81 -6.06 -22.77
C ALA A 191 0.85 -5.15 -23.55
N PRO A 192 1.35 -4.32 -24.50
CA PRO A 192 2.72 -4.27 -25.00
C PRO A 192 3.70 -3.51 -24.08
N THR A 193 3.17 -2.70 -23.15
CA THR A 193 3.96 -1.93 -22.20
C THR A 193 3.44 -2.13 -20.79
N ASN A 194 4.35 -2.33 -19.84
CA ASN A 194 4.00 -2.39 -18.42
C ASN A 194 3.38 -1.07 -17.97
N LEU A 195 2.46 -1.15 -17.00
CA LEU A 195 1.86 0.02 -16.39
C LEU A 195 2.65 0.46 -15.17
N LEU A 196 2.94 1.76 -15.10
CA LEU A 196 3.58 2.39 -13.95
C LEU A 196 2.55 3.22 -13.19
N ILE A 197 2.39 2.94 -11.90
CA ILE A 197 1.51 3.68 -11.01
C ILE A 197 2.34 4.66 -10.20
N SER A 198 1.96 5.92 -10.31
CA SER A 198 2.49 7.02 -9.53
C SER A 198 1.51 7.35 -8.40
N VAL A 199 1.90 7.03 -7.17
CA VAL A 199 1.09 7.25 -5.98
C VAL A 199 1.36 8.65 -5.43
N LYS A 200 0.31 9.42 -5.17
CA LYS A 200 0.42 10.81 -4.69
C LYS A 200 -0.53 11.10 -3.53
N THR A 201 -0.17 12.09 -2.75
CA THR A 201 -0.87 12.50 -1.52
C THR A 201 -1.43 13.90 -1.69
N GLU A 202 -2.71 14.11 -1.38
CA GLU A 202 -3.44 15.40 -1.27
C GLU A 202 -3.39 16.34 -2.48
N SER A 203 -2.20 16.83 -2.85
CA SER A 203 -2.00 17.77 -3.95
C SER A 203 -1.18 17.13 -5.07
N ALA A 204 -1.69 17.17 -6.30
CA ALA A 204 -0.97 16.67 -7.47
C ALA A 204 0.19 17.63 -7.82
N ARG A 205 -0.12 18.94 -7.76
CA ARG A 205 0.78 20.06 -8.10
C ARG A 205 1.67 19.72 -9.31
N GLU A 206 2.94 20.12 -9.30
CA GLU A 206 3.87 19.79 -10.38
C GLU A 206 4.41 18.36 -10.28
N ARG A 207 4.31 17.73 -9.10
CA ARG A 207 4.93 16.43 -8.81
C ARG A 207 4.25 15.26 -9.51
N LEU A 208 2.96 15.34 -9.80
CA LEU A 208 2.28 14.34 -10.63
C LEU A 208 2.77 14.44 -12.09
N LEU A 209 3.02 15.65 -12.59
CA LEU A 209 3.46 15.86 -13.98
C LEU A 209 4.85 15.28 -14.24
N TYR A 210 5.78 15.34 -13.28
CA TYR A 210 7.12 14.78 -13.44
C TYR A 210 7.21 13.24 -13.36
N SER A 211 6.09 12.57 -13.04
CA SER A 211 6.10 11.13 -12.76
C SER A 211 5.78 10.24 -13.96
N ALA A 212 5.32 10.82 -15.07
CA ALA A 212 5.07 10.08 -16.30
C ALA A 212 6.07 10.56 -17.37
N ASN A 213 7.21 9.88 -17.47
CA ASN A 213 8.29 10.22 -18.40
C ASN A 213 8.13 9.47 -19.74
N SER A 214 7.02 9.71 -20.46
CA SER A 214 6.75 9.09 -21.78
C SER A 214 6.52 7.57 -21.78
N ILE A 215 6.32 6.96 -20.61
CA ILE A 215 5.82 5.60 -20.44
C ILE A 215 4.36 5.69 -19.99
N GLU A 216 3.52 4.75 -20.41
CA GLU A 216 2.12 4.73 -20.01
C GLU A 216 1.98 4.67 -18.49
N GLY A 217 1.47 5.77 -17.93
CA GLY A 217 1.41 6.02 -16.51
C GLY A 217 -0.01 6.08 -15.99
N ILE A 218 -0.20 5.66 -14.75
CA ILE A 218 -1.43 5.81 -14.00
C ILE A 218 -1.14 6.68 -12.78
N GLY A 219 -1.96 7.71 -12.56
CA GLY A 219 -1.98 8.44 -11.29
C GLY A 219 -2.91 7.72 -10.32
N PHE A 220 -2.46 7.46 -9.10
CA PHE A 220 -3.34 7.10 -8.00
C PHE A 220 -3.10 8.10 -6.87
N GLY A 221 -4.11 8.83 -6.42
CA GLY A 221 -3.86 9.80 -5.38
C GLY A 221 -5.03 10.16 -4.51
N PHE A 222 -4.70 10.49 -3.27
CA PHE A 222 -5.65 10.96 -2.26
C PHE A 222 -5.97 12.45 -2.44
N PHE A 223 -6.31 12.86 -3.66
CA PHE A 223 -6.45 14.27 -4.01
C PHE A 223 -7.63 14.91 -3.30
N ASN A 224 -7.43 16.11 -2.75
CA ASN A 224 -8.48 16.89 -2.07
C ASN A 224 -8.71 18.29 -2.69
N GLN A 225 -7.99 18.62 -3.77
CA GLN A 225 -8.08 19.91 -4.48
C GLN A 225 -8.64 19.69 -5.89
N ALA A 226 -9.97 19.76 -6.05
CA ALA A 226 -10.64 19.54 -7.34
C ALA A 226 -10.26 20.58 -8.41
N ASP A 227 -9.94 21.80 -7.99
CA ASP A 227 -9.53 22.91 -8.86
C ASP A 227 -8.24 22.63 -9.65
N GLU A 228 -7.39 21.71 -9.17
CA GLU A 228 -6.20 21.28 -9.90
C GLU A 228 -6.53 20.55 -11.22
N PHE A 229 -7.73 19.97 -11.35
CA PHE A 229 -8.07 19.03 -12.43
C PHE A 229 -9.03 19.59 -13.49
N VAL A 230 -9.52 20.82 -13.31
CA VAL A 230 -10.63 21.38 -14.12
C VAL A 230 -10.16 22.37 -15.20
N THR A 231 -8.88 22.72 -15.22
CA THR A 231 -8.36 23.66 -16.23
C THR A 231 -7.96 22.92 -17.49
N ARG A 232 -8.36 23.42 -18.67
CA ARG A 232 -7.96 22.84 -19.96
C ARG A 232 -6.45 22.68 -20.09
N ARG A 233 -5.68 23.68 -19.63
CA ARG A 233 -4.21 23.63 -19.65
C ARG A 233 -3.70 22.44 -18.84
N ARG A 234 -4.20 22.20 -17.62
CA ARG A 234 -3.75 21.06 -16.81
C ARG A 234 -4.20 19.74 -17.41
N ILE A 235 -5.46 19.62 -17.84
CA ILE A 235 -5.98 18.43 -18.51
C ILE A 235 -5.07 18.04 -19.68
N GLN A 236 -4.73 19.00 -20.54
CA GLN A 236 -3.84 18.76 -21.68
C GLN A 236 -2.41 18.38 -21.26
N LEU A 237 -1.90 18.94 -20.16
CA LEU A 237 -0.61 18.51 -19.61
C LEU A 237 -0.65 17.05 -19.14
N PHE A 238 -1.69 16.62 -18.41
CA PHE A 238 -1.81 15.22 -17.99
C PHE A 238 -1.85 14.26 -19.19
N LYS A 239 -2.60 14.61 -20.24
CA LYS A 239 -2.62 13.82 -21.49
C LYS A 239 -1.23 13.76 -22.14
N ARG A 240 -0.54 14.89 -22.24
CA ARG A 240 0.80 14.98 -22.85
C ARG A 240 1.86 14.20 -22.09
N MET A 241 1.75 14.11 -20.77
CA MET A 241 2.67 13.32 -19.95
C MET A 241 2.44 11.81 -20.08
N GLY A 242 1.36 11.36 -20.73
CA GLY A 242 1.09 9.94 -20.96
C GLY A 242 0.27 9.27 -19.85
N PHE A 243 -0.50 10.05 -19.08
CA PHE A 243 -1.45 9.45 -18.14
C PHE A 243 -2.62 8.79 -18.88
N SER A 244 -2.75 7.47 -18.73
CA SER A 244 -3.90 6.73 -19.24
C SER A 244 -5.09 6.79 -18.28
N ALA A 245 -4.85 6.91 -16.97
CA ALA A 245 -5.87 7.19 -15.98
C ALA A 245 -5.31 7.92 -14.76
N ILE A 246 -6.14 8.70 -14.09
CA ILE A 246 -5.87 9.30 -12.79
C ILE A 246 -7.01 8.92 -11.86
N TYR A 247 -6.71 8.04 -10.92
CA TYR A 247 -7.62 7.58 -9.88
C TYR A 247 -7.57 8.51 -8.67
N MET A 248 -8.75 8.87 -8.17
CA MET A 248 -8.95 9.84 -7.11
C MET A 248 -10.14 9.49 -6.21
N PRO A 249 -10.30 10.11 -5.03
CA PRO A 249 -11.47 9.90 -4.19
C PRO A 249 -12.76 10.24 -4.94
N ASP A 250 -13.81 9.44 -4.74
CA ASP A 250 -15.11 9.64 -5.39
C ASP A 250 -15.68 11.04 -5.12
N ASP A 251 -15.50 11.57 -3.91
CA ASP A 251 -15.90 12.95 -3.56
C ASP A 251 -15.18 14.01 -4.41
N THR A 252 -13.88 13.84 -4.63
CA THR A 252 -13.08 14.76 -5.43
C THR A 252 -13.51 14.72 -6.88
N LEU A 253 -13.80 13.53 -7.41
CA LEU A 253 -14.32 13.37 -8.77
C LEU A 253 -15.67 14.07 -8.94
N ARG A 254 -16.59 13.90 -7.98
CA ARG A 254 -17.89 14.61 -7.97
C ARG A 254 -17.74 16.13 -7.98
N GLN A 255 -16.77 16.66 -7.23
CA GLN A 255 -16.48 18.10 -7.23
C GLN A 255 -15.94 18.58 -8.58
N ILE A 256 -15.07 17.80 -9.24
CA ILE A 256 -14.56 18.10 -10.58
C ILE A 256 -15.72 18.12 -11.59
N GLU A 257 -16.59 17.11 -11.56
CA GLU A 257 -17.78 17.03 -12.43
C GLU A 257 -18.67 18.27 -12.26
N ALA A 258 -18.95 18.68 -11.01
CA ALA A 258 -19.76 19.86 -10.73
C ALA A 258 -19.11 21.17 -11.21
N GLU A 259 -17.78 21.32 -11.08
CA GLU A 259 -17.04 22.49 -11.55
C GLU A 259 -16.99 22.55 -13.09
N LEU A 260 -16.79 21.42 -13.77
CA LEU A 260 -16.82 21.37 -15.24
C LEU A 260 -18.22 21.70 -15.76
N ALA A 261 -19.26 21.12 -15.16
CA ALA A 261 -20.65 21.42 -15.54
C ALA A 261 -20.99 22.90 -15.40
N ARG A 262 -20.52 23.56 -14.32
CA ARG A 262 -20.67 25.02 -14.14
C ARG A 262 -19.96 25.84 -15.22
N ARG A 263 -18.92 25.31 -15.85
CA ARG A 263 -18.21 25.93 -16.98
C ARG A 263 -18.80 25.57 -18.34
N GLY A 264 -19.85 24.76 -18.38
CA GLY A 264 -20.43 24.24 -19.62
C GLY A 264 -19.54 23.18 -20.30
N GLU A 265 -18.69 22.48 -19.54
CA GLU A 265 -17.84 21.38 -20.03
C GLU A 265 -18.35 20.05 -19.46
N ASP A 266 -18.26 18.97 -20.24
CA ASP A 266 -18.61 17.63 -19.79
C ASP A 266 -17.34 16.86 -19.36
N ILE A 267 -17.42 16.12 -18.25
CA ILE A 267 -16.38 15.19 -17.82
C ILE A 267 -16.12 14.09 -18.87
N ALA A 268 -17.11 13.77 -19.69
CA ALA A 268 -17.00 12.84 -20.81
C ALA A 268 -15.98 13.31 -21.87
N ASP A 269 -15.74 14.61 -21.97
CA ASP A 269 -14.75 15.20 -22.88
C ASP A 269 -13.32 15.16 -22.31
N VAL A 270 -13.19 14.85 -21.01
CA VAL A 270 -11.91 14.72 -20.31
C VAL A 270 -11.36 13.30 -20.51
N GLN A 271 -10.92 13.04 -21.73
CA GLN A 271 -10.41 11.73 -22.18
C GLN A 271 -8.87 11.67 -22.21
N ASN A 272 -8.28 10.50 -22.08
CA ASN A 272 -6.85 10.26 -22.32
C ASN A 272 -6.53 10.23 -23.83
N ILE A 273 -5.29 9.93 -24.20
CA ILE A 273 -4.85 9.84 -25.61
C ILE A 273 -5.52 8.69 -26.39
N TYR A 274 -6.13 7.74 -25.69
CA TYR A 274 -6.85 6.60 -26.25
C TYR A 274 -8.37 6.80 -26.32
N GLY A 275 -8.87 8.00 -26.02
CA GLY A 275 -10.31 8.31 -26.06
C GLY A 275 -11.12 7.76 -24.89
N THR A 276 -10.47 7.27 -23.83
CA THR A 276 -11.16 6.77 -22.62
C THR A 276 -11.10 7.80 -21.50
N ARG A 277 -12.00 7.73 -20.52
CA ARG A 277 -12.06 8.68 -19.40
C ARG A 277 -10.73 8.78 -18.64
N LEU A 278 -10.18 9.99 -18.54
CA LEU A 278 -8.91 10.27 -17.86
C LEU A 278 -9.05 10.22 -16.34
N TYR A 279 -10.09 10.84 -15.78
CA TYR A 279 -10.33 10.85 -14.32
C TYR A 279 -11.27 9.73 -13.93
N ARG A 280 -10.85 8.92 -12.96
CA ARG A 280 -11.60 7.74 -12.49
C ARG A 280 -11.66 7.72 -10.97
N PRO A 281 -12.72 7.17 -10.36
CA PRO A 281 -12.78 7.06 -8.92
C PRO A 281 -11.93 5.89 -8.40
N HIS A 282 -11.51 5.94 -7.13
CA HIS A 282 -10.85 4.81 -6.46
C HIS A 282 -11.71 3.54 -6.50
N SER A 283 -13.03 3.69 -6.48
CA SER A 283 -14.00 2.59 -6.51
C SER A 283 -13.87 1.64 -7.71
N VAL A 284 -13.25 2.08 -8.82
CA VAL A 284 -13.04 1.24 -10.02
C VAL A 284 -11.59 0.81 -10.24
N PHE A 285 -10.63 1.36 -9.46
CA PHE A 285 -9.20 1.20 -9.69
C PHE A 285 -8.75 -0.26 -9.78
N THR A 286 -9.10 -1.06 -8.78
CA THR A 286 -8.71 -2.47 -8.68
C THR A 286 -9.37 -3.32 -9.76
N SER A 287 -10.63 -3.02 -10.11
CA SER A 287 -11.33 -3.68 -11.21
C SER A 287 -10.63 -3.44 -12.55
N ASP A 288 -10.13 -2.23 -12.77
CA ASP A 288 -9.35 -1.88 -13.95
C ASP A 288 -8.01 -2.63 -13.95
N MET A 289 -7.31 -2.68 -12.80
CA MET A 289 -6.01 -3.35 -12.70
C MET A 289 -6.11 -4.87 -12.90
N ARG A 290 -7.17 -5.52 -12.39
CA ARG A 290 -7.44 -6.95 -12.62
C ARG A 290 -7.64 -7.30 -14.09
N ARG A 291 -8.18 -6.37 -14.88
CA ARG A 291 -8.39 -6.61 -16.31
C ARG A 291 -7.07 -6.65 -17.07
N VAL A 292 -6.06 -5.91 -16.65
CA VAL A 292 -4.81 -5.74 -17.41
C VAL A 292 -3.63 -6.55 -16.88
N VAL A 293 -3.61 -6.87 -15.58
CA VAL A 293 -2.47 -7.55 -14.96
C VAL A 293 -2.15 -8.89 -15.63
N GLY A 294 -0.91 -9.05 -16.06
CA GLY A 294 -0.41 -10.26 -16.72
C GLY A 294 -1.01 -10.52 -18.11
N ARG A 295 -1.79 -9.58 -18.67
CA ARG A 295 -2.43 -9.75 -19.98
C ARG A 295 -1.70 -8.99 -21.08
N SER A 296 -1.86 -9.48 -22.30
CA SER A 296 -1.49 -8.75 -23.50
C SER A 296 -2.66 -7.89 -23.98
N ALA A 297 -2.38 -6.76 -24.61
CA ALA A 297 -3.39 -5.95 -25.29
C ALA A 297 -4.13 -6.74 -26.40
N PHE A 298 -3.56 -7.84 -26.89
CA PHE A 298 -4.23 -8.74 -27.83
C PHE A 298 -5.24 -9.69 -27.15
N ASP A 299 -5.22 -9.80 -25.83
CA ASP A 299 -6.09 -10.67 -25.01
C ASP A 299 -7.19 -9.88 -24.26
N LEU A 300 -7.28 -8.56 -24.47
CA LEU A 300 -8.24 -7.64 -23.85
C LEU A 300 -9.42 -7.35 -24.78
#